data_AF-A0A852QY70-F1
#
_entry.id   AF-A0A852QY70-F1
#
_cell.length_a   1.000
_cell.length_b   1.000
_cell.length_c   1.000
_cell.angle_alpha   90.00
_cell.angle_beta   90.00
_cell.angle_gamma   90.00
#
_symmetry.space_group_name_H-M   'P 1'
#
loop_
_entity.id
_entity.type
_entity.pdbx_description
1 polymer ?
#
loop_
_entity_poly.entity_id
_entity_poly.type
_entity_poly.pdbx_seq_one_letter_code
_entity_poly.pdbx_strand_id
1 'polypeptide(L)'
;MPRSRTRLRALALPLCVAAPIGVAVALNTAVRPRIAERLGGTRITHRTTFKSADGWWEFGAGVRAAHPAATRFLELSDGAIVMIGVAVAALACAALLASDRRTRSEKRARARSDTSDRAPRRE
;
A
#
# COMPACT_ATOMS: atom_id res chain seq x y z
N MET A 1 8.17 28.92 15.56
CA MET A 1 8.50 28.32 14.25
C MET A 1 7.55 27.16 13.92
N PRO A 2 6.52 27.31 13.06
CA PRO A 2 5.57 26.25 12.73
C PRO A 2 5.81 25.64 11.33
N ARG A 3 7.07 25.31 10.97
CA ARG A 3 7.42 24.82 9.61
C ARG A 3 7.42 23.29 9.46
N SER A 4 7.46 22.52 10.55
CA SER A 4 7.65 21.06 10.49
C SER A 4 6.38 20.28 10.11
N ARG A 5 5.22 20.65 10.68
CA ARG A 5 3.95 19.92 10.47
C ARG A 5 3.41 20.04 9.04
N THR A 6 3.68 21.16 8.35
CA THR A 6 3.20 21.39 6.98
C THR A 6 3.98 20.57 5.95
N ARG A 7 5.30 20.38 6.15
CA ARG A 7 6.14 19.54 5.27
C ARG A 7 5.81 18.05 5.39
N LEU A 8 5.54 17.56 6.60
CA LEU A 8 5.12 16.17 6.83
C LEU A 8 3.80 15.83 6.11
N ARG A 9 2.84 16.77 6.06
CA ARG A 9 1.60 16.58 5.31
C ARG A 9 1.79 16.60 3.80
N ALA A 10 2.69 17.45 3.29
CA ALA A 10 3.02 17.50 1.87
C ALA A 10 3.67 16.20 1.37
N LEU A 11 4.42 15.51 2.23
CA LEU A 11 5.06 14.22 1.92
C LEU A 11 4.16 13.00 2.18
N ALA A 12 3.05 13.17 2.91
CA ALA A 12 2.20 12.04 3.30
C ALA A 12 1.62 11.30 2.09
N LEU A 13 1.10 12.05 1.10
CA LEU A 13 0.48 11.46 -0.09
C LEU A 13 1.48 10.70 -0.98
N PRO A 14 2.64 11.27 -1.39
CA PRO A 14 3.62 10.51 -2.16
C PRO A 14 4.17 9.33 -1.37
N LEU A 15 4.36 9.44 -0.05
CA LEU A 15 4.83 8.33 0.78
C LEU A 15 3.80 7.19 0.88
N CYS A 16 2.51 7.51 1.00
CA CYS A 16 1.43 6.51 1.02
C CYS A 16 1.35 5.68 -0.26
N VAL A 17 1.82 6.22 -1.38
CA VAL A 17 1.89 5.50 -2.66
C VAL A 17 3.23 4.80 -2.83
N ALA A 18 4.34 5.53 -2.63
CA ALA A 18 5.68 5.03 -2.89
C ALA A 18 6.08 3.90 -1.94
N ALA A 19 5.70 3.95 -0.66
CA ALA A 19 6.08 2.95 0.32
C ALA A 19 5.54 1.54 -0.01
N PRO A 20 4.23 1.31 -0.20
CA PRO A 20 3.73 -0.03 -0.50
C PRO A 20 4.20 -0.57 -1.86
N ILE A 21 4.33 0.30 -2.87
CA ILE A 21 4.88 -0.10 -4.17
C ILE A 21 6.37 -0.45 -4.03
N GLY A 22 7.15 0.37 -3.32
CA GLY A 22 8.56 0.12 -3.06
C GLY A 22 8.79 -1.19 -2.29
N VAL A 23 7.94 -1.50 -1.31
CA VAL A 23 7.95 -2.79 -0.62
C VAL A 23 7.67 -3.94 -1.59
N ALA A 24 6.65 -3.83 -2.44
CA ALA A 24 6.34 -4.87 -3.44
C ALA A 24 7.53 -5.11 -4.40
N VAL A 25 8.20 -4.05 -4.85
CA VAL A 25 9.40 -4.14 -5.68
C VAL A 25 10.57 -4.79 -4.93
N ALA A 26 10.82 -4.40 -3.69
CA ALA A 26 11.88 -4.99 -2.87
C ALA A 26 11.64 -6.48 -2.57
N LEU A 27 10.38 -6.85 -2.37
CA LEU A 27 9.97 -8.24 -2.21
C LEU A 27 10.30 -9.05 -3.47
N ASN A 28 9.91 -8.56 -4.65
CA ASN A 28 10.17 -9.25 -5.92
C ASN A 28 11.65 -9.32 -6.30
N THR A 29 12.43 -8.28 -6.02
CA THR A 29 13.82 -8.19 -6.49
C THR A 29 14.84 -8.80 -5.54
N ALA A 30 14.60 -8.77 -4.22
CA ALA A 30 15.61 -9.16 -3.24
C ALA A 30 15.15 -10.27 -2.29
N VAL A 31 13.91 -10.21 -1.79
CA VAL A 31 13.44 -11.13 -0.77
C VAL A 31 13.04 -12.47 -1.38
N ARG A 32 12.18 -12.46 -2.41
CA ARG A 32 11.69 -13.67 -3.05
C ARG A 32 12.80 -14.55 -3.64
N PRO A 33 13.77 -14.01 -4.41
CA PRO A 33 14.85 -14.83 -4.94
C PRO A 33 15.65 -15.53 -3.83
N ARG A 34 16.01 -14.81 -2.77
CA ARG A 34 16.78 -15.38 -1.65
C ARG A 34 16.04 -16.48 -0.91
N ILE A 35 14.74 -16.33 -0.69
CA ILE A 35 13.96 -17.38 -0.01
C ILE A 35 13.79 -18.57 -0.95
N ALA A 36 13.51 -18.34 -2.23
CA ALA A 36 13.33 -19.41 -3.19
C ALA A 36 14.61 -20.23 -3.40
N GLU A 37 15.78 -19.58 -3.51
CA GLU A 37 17.08 -20.25 -3.59
C GLU A 37 17.34 -21.15 -2.39
N ARG A 38 17.03 -20.68 -1.17
CA ARG A 38 17.17 -21.48 0.06
C ARG A 38 16.23 -22.68 0.12
N LEU A 39 15.07 -22.59 -0.52
CA LEU A 39 14.07 -23.65 -0.56
C LEU A 39 14.17 -24.54 -1.81
N GLY A 40 15.16 -24.30 -2.68
CA GLY A 40 15.33 -25.05 -3.94
C GLY A 40 14.20 -24.82 -4.94
N GLY A 41 13.63 -23.62 -4.98
CA GLY A 41 12.56 -23.25 -5.90
C GLY A 41 13.03 -23.07 -7.33
N THR A 42 12.18 -23.44 -8.29
CA THR A 42 12.42 -23.21 -9.72
C THR A 42 11.67 -21.96 -10.16
N ARG A 43 12.36 -21.00 -10.79
CA ARG A 43 11.72 -19.80 -11.32
C ARG A 43 11.02 -20.11 -12.64
N ILE A 44 9.72 -19.83 -12.70
CA ILE A 44 8.93 -19.86 -13.92
C ILE A 44 8.75 -18.43 -14.40
N THR A 45 8.92 -18.21 -15.70
CA THR A 45 8.71 -16.91 -16.34
C THR A 45 7.79 -17.10 -17.53
N HIS A 46 6.66 -16.40 -17.51
CA HIS A 46 5.67 -16.41 -18.57
C HIS A 46 5.61 -15.02 -19.23
N ARG A 47 5.83 -14.97 -20.55
CA ARG A 47 5.72 -13.71 -21.30
C ARG A 47 4.24 -13.37 -21.49
N THR A 48 3.80 -12.27 -20.88
CA THR A 48 2.44 -11.73 -21.07
C THR A 48 2.35 -10.90 -22.34
N THR A 49 3.42 -10.23 -22.76
CA THR A 49 3.56 -9.53 -24.05
C THR A 49 5.01 -9.55 -24.53
N PHE A 50 5.31 -9.02 -25.72
CA PHE A 50 6.69 -8.91 -26.22
C PHE A 50 7.62 -8.09 -25.29
N LYS A 51 7.06 -7.15 -24.50
CA LYS A 51 7.83 -6.25 -23.61
C LYS A 51 7.61 -6.53 -22.12
N SER A 52 6.80 -7.52 -21.76
CA SER A 52 6.47 -7.81 -20.36
C SER A 52 6.50 -9.31 -20.08
N ALA A 53 7.07 -9.67 -18.94
CA ALA A 53 7.08 -11.02 -18.42
C ALA A 53 6.57 -11.00 -16.97
N ASP A 54 5.73 -11.97 -16.65
CA ASP A 54 5.32 -12.28 -15.28
C ASP A 54 6.07 -13.52 -14.81
N GLY A 55 6.35 -13.61 -13.52
CA GLY A 55 7.18 -14.67 -12.97
C GLY A 55 6.70 -15.13 -11.60
N TRP A 56 6.91 -16.41 -11.30
CA TRP A 56 6.64 -17.00 -9.99
C TRP A 56 7.63 -18.14 -9.73
N TRP A 57 7.57 -18.71 -8.53
CA TRP A 57 8.42 -19.83 -8.14
C TRP A 57 7.58 -21.08 -7.88
N GLU A 58 8.09 -22.21 -8.34
CA GLU A 58 7.49 -23.53 -8.10
C GLU A 58 8.39 -24.38 -7.20
N PHE A 59 7.73 -25.20 -6.37
CA PHE A 59 8.38 -26.06 -5.39
C PHE A 59 7.81 -27.48 -5.47
N GLY A 60 8.64 -28.47 -5.12
CA GLY A 60 8.19 -29.85 -4.97
C GLY A 60 7.21 -30.03 -3.80
N ALA A 61 6.43 -31.11 -3.83
CA ALA A 61 5.39 -31.37 -2.83
C ALA A 61 5.92 -31.43 -1.39
N GLY A 62 7.11 -32.00 -1.17
CA GLY A 62 7.73 -32.07 0.16
C GLY A 62 8.04 -30.70 0.75
N VAL A 63 8.57 -29.77 -0.06
CA VAL A 63 8.87 -28.39 0.38
C VAL A 63 7.60 -27.61 0.64
N ARG A 64 6.56 -27.77 -0.20
CA ARG A 64 5.24 -27.15 0.04
C ARG A 64 4.60 -27.62 1.35
N ALA A 65 4.75 -28.91 1.69
CA ALA A 65 4.24 -29.45 2.94
C ALA A 65 5.02 -28.92 4.16
N ALA A 66 6.35 -28.79 4.04
CA ALA A 66 7.20 -28.28 5.12
C ALA A 66 7.06 -26.76 5.33
N HIS A 67 6.84 -25.99 4.26
CA HIS A 67 6.83 -24.52 4.29
C HIS A 67 5.63 -23.90 3.57
N PRO A 68 4.38 -24.24 3.94
CA PRO A 68 3.20 -23.90 3.16
C PRO A 68 2.99 -22.39 2.99
N ALA A 69 3.25 -21.60 4.04
CA ALA A 69 3.11 -20.14 3.96
C ALA A 69 4.15 -19.50 3.04
N ALA A 70 5.41 -19.94 3.12
CA ALA A 70 6.49 -19.40 2.30
C ALA A 70 6.30 -19.79 0.83
N THR A 71 5.98 -21.06 0.53
CA THR A 71 5.74 -21.49 -0.84
C THR A 71 4.52 -20.80 -1.44
N ARG A 72 3.43 -20.61 -0.69
CA ARG A 72 2.26 -19.85 -1.16
C ARG A 72 2.60 -18.41 -1.53
N PHE A 73 3.42 -17.74 -0.72
CA PHE A 73 3.89 -16.40 -1.04
C PHE A 73 4.79 -16.38 -2.29
N LEU A 74 5.67 -17.38 -2.44
CA LEU A 74 6.61 -17.46 -3.56
C LEU A 74 5.94 -17.90 -4.88
N GLU A 75 4.84 -18.64 -4.80
CA GLU A 75 3.97 -19.03 -5.92
C GLU A 75 3.10 -17.88 -6.43
N LEU A 76 2.97 -16.77 -5.70
CA LEU A 76 2.32 -15.57 -6.23
C LEU A 76 3.13 -15.00 -7.40
N SER A 77 2.42 -14.49 -8.40
CA SER A 77 3.10 -13.86 -9.54
C SER A 77 3.71 -12.51 -9.17
N ASP A 78 4.80 -12.14 -9.86
CA ASP A 78 5.48 -10.85 -9.73
C ASP A 78 4.45 -9.71 -9.88
N GLY A 79 3.56 -9.83 -10.87
CA GLY A 79 2.47 -8.90 -11.13
C GLY A 79 1.42 -8.85 -10.00
N ALA A 80 1.03 -10.00 -9.44
CA ALA A 80 0.07 -10.04 -8.33
C ALA A 80 0.59 -9.28 -7.09
N ILE A 81 1.87 -9.43 -6.76
CA ILE A 81 2.49 -8.73 -5.62
C ILE A 81 2.50 -7.21 -5.83
N VAL A 82 2.79 -6.75 -7.06
CA VAL A 82 2.71 -5.33 -7.39
C VAL A 82 1.27 -4.82 -7.27
N MET A 83 0.28 -5.57 -7.77
CA MET A 83 -1.14 -5.21 -7.67
C MET A 83 -1.62 -5.12 -6.22
N ILE A 84 -1.15 -6.00 -5.33
CA ILE A 84 -1.41 -5.89 -3.89
C ILE A 84 -0.81 -4.58 -3.35
N GLY A 85 0.42 -4.24 -3.72
CA GLY A 85 1.03 -2.95 -3.33
C GLY A 85 0.22 -1.75 -3.79
N VAL A 86 -0.30 -1.76 -5.02
CA VAL A 86 -1.18 -0.72 -5.57
C VAL A 86 -2.50 -0.66 -4.80
N ALA A 87 -3.12 -1.80 -4.50
CA ALA A 87 -4.35 -1.85 -3.72
C ALA A 87 -4.16 -1.26 -2.31
N VAL A 88 -3.05 -1.59 -1.65
CA VAL A 88 -2.69 -1.01 -0.33
C VAL A 88 -2.48 0.50 -0.43
N ALA A 89 -1.77 0.98 -1.46
CA ALA A 89 -1.60 2.40 -1.71
C ALA A 89 -2.94 3.13 -1.87
N ALA A 90 -3.84 2.56 -2.68
CA ALA A 90 -5.16 3.12 -2.92
C ALA A 90 -6.00 3.20 -1.64
N LEU A 91 -5.98 2.15 -0.81
CA LEU A 91 -6.66 2.14 0.48
C LEU A 91 -6.08 3.17 1.45
N ALA A 92 -4.75 3.30 1.52
CA ALA A 92 -4.10 4.32 2.35
C ALA A 92 -4.50 5.74 1.91
N CYS A 93 -4.50 6.02 0.61
CA CYS A 93 -4.96 7.29 0.05
C CYS A 93 -6.44 7.54 0.36
N ALA A 94 -7.31 6.54 0.20
CA ALA A 94 -8.72 6.64 0.51
C ALA A 94 -8.97 6.95 2.00
N ALA A 95 -8.22 6.30 2.90
CA ALA A 95 -8.28 6.56 4.34
C ALA A 95 -7.85 7.99 4.68
N LEU A 96 -6.76 8.48 4.07
CA LEU A 96 -6.32 9.87 4.25
C LEU A 96 -7.38 10.86 3.78
N LEU A 97 -7.94 10.68 2.58
CA LEU A 97 -8.99 11.55 2.05
C LEU A 97 -10.25 11.52 2.91
N ALA A 98 -10.65 10.35 3.42
CA ALA A 98 -11.78 10.22 4.33
C ALA A 98 -11.53 10.98 5.65
N SER A 99 -10.32 10.90 6.21
CA SER A 99 -9.94 11.63 7.43
C SER A 99 -9.93 13.15 7.24
N ASP A 100 -9.46 13.63 6.08
CA ASP A 100 -9.47 15.05 5.73
C ASP A 100 -10.90 15.58 5.54
N ARG A 101 -11.80 14.78 4.97
CA ARG A 101 -13.22 15.13 4.84
C ARG A 101 -13.90 15.24 6.21
N ARG A 102 -13.65 14.29 7.12
CA ARG A 102 -14.21 14.29 8.48
C ARG A 102 -13.77 15.53 9.27
N THR A 103 -12.46 15.80 9.30
CA THR A 103 -11.91 16.96 10.02
C THR A 103 -12.40 18.30 9.45
N ARG A 104 -12.60 18.41 8.13
CA ARG A 104 -13.22 19.61 7.52
C ARG A 104 -14.69 19.76 7.89
N SER A 105 -15.45 18.67 7.93
CA SER A 105 -16.86 18.67 8.33
C SER A 105 -17.04 19.15 9.77
N GLU A 106 -16.25 18.61 10.70
CA GLU A 106 -16.28 19.00 12.11
C GLU A 106 -15.94 20.48 12.32
N LYS A 107 -14.93 20.99 11.62
CA LYS A 107 -14.57 22.42 11.67
C LYS A 107 -15.69 23.32 11.16
N ARG A 108 -16.38 22.92 10.10
CA ARG A 108 -17.54 23.66 9.56
C ARG A 108 -18.72 23.64 10.52
N ALA A 109 -18.98 22.50 11.16
CA ALA A 109 -20.05 22.37 12.16
C ALA A 109 -19.80 23.30 13.37
N ARG A 110 -18.57 23.32 13.90
CA ARG A 110 -18.18 24.22 15.01
C ARG A 110 -18.24 25.71 14.65
N ALA A 111 -17.79 26.08 13.46
CA ALA A 111 -17.87 27.47 13.01
C ALA A 111 -19.33 27.96 12.87
N ARG A 112 -20.25 27.06 12.50
CA ARG A 112 -21.68 27.36 12.39
C ARG A 112 -22.35 27.56 13.76
N SER A 113 -21.98 26.77 14.77
CA SER A 113 -22.49 26.96 16.14
C SER A 113 -22.00 28.27 16.75
N ASP A 114 -20.72 28.61 16.60
CA ASP A 114 -20.15 29.88 17.10
C ASP A 114 -20.80 31.12 16.47
N THR A 115 -21.19 31.02 15.19
CA THR A 115 -21.85 32.12 14.46
C THR A 115 -23.31 32.27 14.92
N SER A 116 -24.00 31.18 15.22
CA SER A 116 -25.37 31.21 15.75
C SER A 116 -25.45 31.81 17.15
N ASP A 117 -24.44 31.56 17.99
CA ASP A 117 -24.41 32.05 19.38
C ASP A 117 -24.10 33.56 19.47
N ARG A 118 -23.49 34.13 18.42
CA ARG A 118 -23.21 35.58 18.30
C ARG A 118 -24.31 36.38 17.58
N ALA A 119 -25.38 35.74 17.12
CA ALA A 119 -26.48 36.48 16.49
C ALA A 119 -27.20 37.33 17.56
N PRO A 120 -27.37 38.65 17.35
CA PRO A 120 -28.05 39.50 18.32
C PRO A 120 -29.49 39.03 18.48
N ARG A 121 -29.89 38.72 19.72
CA ARG A 121 -31.31 38.50 20.06
C ARG A 121 -32.04 39.78 19.72
N ARG A 122 -32.86 39.72 18.67
CA ARG A 122 -33.78 40.80 18.34
C ARG A 122 -34.84 40.79 19.44
N GLU A 123 -34.75 41.76 20.34
CA GLU A 123 -35.82 42.20 21.24
C GLU A 123 -36.90 42.94 20.44
#